data_AF-A0A832VLW0-F1
#
_entry.id   AF-A0A832VLW0-F1
#
_cell.length_a   1.000
_cell.length_b   1.000
_cell.length_c   1.000
_cell.angle_alpha   90.00
_cell.angle_beta   90.00
_cell.angle_gamma   90.00
#
_symmetry.space_group_name_H-M   'P 1'
#
loop_
_entity.id
_entity.type
_entity.pdbx_description
1 polymer ?
#
loop_
_entity_poly.entity_id
_entity_poly.type
_entity_poly.pdbx_seq_one_letter_code
_entity_poly.pdbx_strand_id
1 'polypeptide(L)' 'MRFSEIADTFEKMSATTKRLELTQHLVELFQKTPPEIISKIVYLIQGKLRPDFEGVELGLAE' A
#
# COMPACT_ATOMS: atom_id res chain seq x y z
N MET A 1 -4.22 11.76 5.22
CA MET A 1 -3.24 10.74 5.66
C MET A 1 -1.86 11.14 5.17
N ARG A 2 -0.82 10.95 5.97
CA ARG A 2 0.57 11.25 5.58
C ARG A 2 1.23 10.01 4.98
N PHE A 3 2.16 10.20 4.05
CA PHE A 3 2.90 9.08 3.47
C PHE A 3 3.70 8.30 4.51
N SER A 4 4.20 8.98 5.56
CA SER A 4 4.91 8.34 6.68
C SER A 4 4.08 7.24 7.34
N GLU A 5 2.77 7.42 7.48
CA GLU A 5 1.89 6.41 8.09
C GLU A 5 1.79 5.13 7.24
N ILE A 6 1.91 5.27 5.92
CA ILE A 6 1.96 4.15 4.96
C ILE A 6 3.32 3.46 5.07
N ALA A 7 4.41 4.23 5.05
CA ALA A 7 5.78 3.71 5.16
C ALA A 7 5.97 2.91 6.46
N ASP A 8 5.49 3.42 7.60
CA ASP A 8 5.55 2.72 8.89
C ASP A 8 4.78 1.39 8.85
N THR A 9 3.67 1.34 8.09
CA THR A 9 2.90 0.09 7.91
C THR A 9 3.69 -0.90 7.05
N PHE A 10 4.33 -0.44 5.98
CA PHE A 10 5.16 -1.29 5.13
C PHE A 10 6.37 -1.85 5.86
N GLU A 11 7.00 -1.06 6.73
CA GLU A 11 8.09 -1.53 7.59
C GLU A 11 7.62 -2.68 8.49
N LYS A 12 6.48 -2.50 9.19
CA LYS A 12 5.87 -3.56 10.02
C LYS A 12 5.53 -4.81 9.22
N MET A 13 4.97 -4.64 8.02
CA MET A 13 4.66 -5.76 7.13
C MET A 13 5.92 -6.51 6.69
N SER A 14 7.02 -5.80 6.41
CA SER A 14 8.30 -6.41 6.02
C SER A 14 8.99 -7.15 7.17
N ALA A 15 8.70 -6.78 8.42
CA ALA A 15 9.27 -7.38 9.62
C ALA A 15 8.62 -8.71 10.03
N THR A 16 7.49 -9.10 9.40
CA THR A 16 6.78 -10.35 9.72
C THR A 16 6.54 -11.21 8.48
N THR A 17 6.58 -12.53 8.66
CA THR A 17 6.20 -13.52 7.64
C THR A 17 4.86 -14.18 7.94
N LYS A 18 4.24 -13.85 9.09
CA LYS A 18 2.97 -14.46 9.51
C LYS A 18 1.82 -13.87 8.70
N ARG A 19 1.11 -14.72 7.99
CA ARG A 19 -0.04 -14.32 7.15
C ARG A 19 -1.12 -13.55 7.92
N LEU A 20 -1.43 -13.98 9.15
CA LEU A 20 -2.45 -13.33 9.97
C LEU A 20 -2.02 -11.92 10.44
N GLU A 21 -0.74 -11.74 10.80
CA GLU A 21 -0.23 -10.41 11.17
C GLU A 21 -0.18 -9.47 9.97
N LEU A 22 0.22 -9.96 8.79
CA LEU A 22 0.15 -9.20 7.55
C LEU A 22 -1.27 -8.72 7.25
N THR A 23 -2.26 -9.61 7.37
CA THR A 23 -3.68 -9.25 7.20
C THR A 23 -4.11 -8.20 8.21
N GLN A 24 -3.69 -8.34 9.48
CA GLN A 24 -4.02 -7.37 10.52
C GLN A 24 -3.46 -5.97 10.21
N HIS A 25 -2.20 -5.88 9.78
CA HIS A 25 -1.58 -4.60 9.37
C HIS A 25 -2.32 -3.95 8.20
N LEU A 26 -2.75 -4.73 7.20
CA LEU A 26 -3.55 -4.24 6.08
C LEU A 26 -4.92 -3.73 6.51
N VAL A 27 -5.61 -4.46 7.41
CA VAL A 27 -6.91 -4.02 7.94
C VAL A 27 -6.78 -2.69 8.68
N GLU A 28 -5.77 -2.55 9.53
CA GLU A 28 -5.50 -1.30 10.24
C GLU A 28 -5.18 -0.14 9.31
N LEU A 29 -4.41 -0.38 8.24
CA LEU A 29 -4.12 0.61 7.21
C LEU A 29 -5.41 1.09 6.55
N PHE A 30 -6.27 0.16 6.12
CA PHE A 30 -7.51 0.50 5.42
C PHE A 30 -8.50 1.24 6.31
N GLN A 31 -8.59 0.90 7.61
CA GLN A 31 -9.45 1.61 8.55
C GLN A 31 -9.01 3.07 8.78
N LYS A 32 -7.70 3.34 8.74
CA LYS A 32 -7.14 4.69 8.90
C LYS A 32 -7.16 5.50 7.60
N THR A 33 -7.33 4.83 6.46
CA THR A 33 -7.26 5.46 5.15
C THR A 33 -8.57 6.20 4.84
N PRO A 34 -8.52 7.52 4.54
CA PRO A 34 -9.69 8.24 4.08
C PRO A 34 -10.27 7.63 2.79
N PRO A 35 -11.61 7.53 2.65
CA PRO A 35 -12.25 6.92 1.47
C PRO A 35 -11.83 7.55 0.14
N GLU A 36 -11.51 8.83 0.13
CA GLU A 36 -11.11 9.60 -1.05
C GLU A 36 -9.75 9.19 -1.65
N ILE A 37 -8.89 8.53 -0.86
CA ILE A 37 -7.53 8.12 -1.31
C ILE A 37 -7.33 6.61 -1.34
N ILE A 38 -8.32 5.81 -0.91
CA ILE A 38 -8.17 4.36 -0.75
C ILE A 38 -7.81 3.65 -2.06
N SER A 39 -8.35 4.11 -3.19
CA SER A 39 -8.04 3.58 -4.52
C SER A 39 -6.55 3.64 -4.83
N LYS A 40 -5.88 4.74 -4.46
CA LYS A 40 -4.43 4.91 -4.65
C LYS A 40 -3.64 4.00 -3.73
N ILE A 41 -4.07 3.86 -2.47
CA ILE A 41 -3.37 3.01 -1.49
C ILE A 41 -3.40 1.55 -1.92
N VAL A 42 -4.52 1.05 -2.45
CA VAL A 42 -4.65 -0.34 -2.91
C VAL A 42 -3.68 -0.68 -4.03
N TYR A 43 -3.37 0.25 -4.93
CA TYR A 43 -2.34 0.04 -5.94
C TYR A 43 -0.94 0.18 -5.34
N LEU A 44 -0.73 1.17 -4.47
CA LEU A 44 0.57 1.44 -3.87
C LEU A 44 1.11 0.25 -3.06
N ILE A 45 0.24 -0.45 -2.30
CA ILE A 45 0.64 -1.66 -1.56
C ILE A 45 1.10 -2.81 -2.47
N GLN A 46 0.70 -2.78 -3.76
CA GLN A 46 1.10 -3.75 -4.77
C GLN A 46 2.35 -3.30 -5.54
N GLY A 47 2.96 -2.17 -5.18
CA GLY A 47 4.05 -1.56 -5.94
C GLY A 47 3.62 -0.89 -7.25
N LYS A 48 2.32 -0.58 -7.39
CA LYS A 48 1.73 0.01 -8.60
C LYS A 48 1.19 1.39 -8.30
N LEU A 49 1.13 2.27 -9.31
CA LEU A 49 0.43 3.56 -9.17
C LEU A 49 -1.01 3.50 -9.69
N ARG A 50 -1.27 2.60 -10.64
CA ARG A 50 -2.51 2.52 -11.40
C ARG A 50 -2.80 1.08 -11.84
N PRO A 51 -4.03 0.79 -12.28
CA PRO A 51 -4.36 -0.50 -12.87
C PRO A 51 -3.54 -0.80 -14.13
N ASP A 52 -3.19 -2.07 -14.33
CA ASP A 52 -2.38 -2.52 -15.47
C ASP A 52 -3.02 -2.22 -16.83
N PHE A 53 -4.35 -2.18 -16.90
CA PHE A 53 -5.07 -1.90 -18.15
C PHE A 53 -4.97 -0.45 -18.62
N GLU A 54 -4.53 0.49 -17.76
CA GLU A 54 -4.30 1.88 -18.15
C GLU A 54 -2.97 2.08 -18.90
N GLY A 55 -2.08 1.09 -18.90
CA GLY A 55 -0.79 1.15 -19.60
C GLY A 55 0.18 2.22 -19.07
N VAL A 56 -0.08 2.76 -17.88
CA VAL A 56 0.79 3.75 -17.23
C VAL A 56 1.80 3.03 -16.34
N GLU A 57 3.02 2.89 -16.83
CA GLU A 57 4.15 2.39 -16.03
C GLU A 57 4.93 3.54 -15.40
N LEU A 58 5.47 3.29 -14.21
CA LEU A 58 6.53 4.13 -13.64
C LEU A 58 7.77 3.95 -14.51
N GLY A 59 7.99 4.89 -15.43
CA GLY A 59 9.21 4.99 -16.23
C GLY A 59 10.43 5.41 -15.41
N LEU A 60 10.72 4.67 -14.34
CA LEU A 60 11.95 4.77 -13.57
C LEU A 60 12.96 3.82 -14.22
N ALA A 61 13.91 4.38 -14.94
CA ALA A 61 15.15 3.66 -15.26
C ALA A 61 15.98 3.58 -13.97
N GLU A 62 16.52 2.40 -13.68
CA GLU A 62 17.49 2.16 -12.60
C GLU A 62 18.81 2.89 -12.86
#